data_AF-A0A8C2TS17-F1
#
_entry.id   AF-A0A8C2TS17-F1
#
_cell.length_a   1.000
_cell.length_b   1.000
_cell.length_c   1.000
_cell.angle_alpha   90.00
_cell.angle_beta   90.00
_cell.angle_gamma   90.00
#
_symmetry.space_group_name_H-M   'P 1'
#
loop_
_entity.id
_entity.type
_entity.pdbx_description
1 polymer ?
#
loop_
_entity_poly.entity_id
_entity_poly.type
_entity_poly.pdbx_seq_one_letter_code
_entity_poly.pdbx_strand_id
1 'polypeptide(L)'
;MEVAALERFLSPGKGSGLRSRRKVRPGELLYRAEPFAYVVTKEQLGGVCEHCLQRNEHLHRCSQCKVAKYCGKSCQKKAWLDHKRECRCLQNVKPNFPPDSVRLAGRIVFKLLRQSSCLSERLYSFSDLQSNAEQLSEEMKEGLRHLAHTLQLYLKAEIQDASHLPPAIDFFQIFTKM
;
A
#
# COMPACT_ATOMS: atom_id res chain seq x y z
N MET A 1 9.42 17.54 24.80
CA MET A 1 8.76 16.91 23.64
C MET A 1 7.94 17.96 22.95
N GLU A 2 8.23 18.27 21.69
CA GLU A 2 7.45 19.23 20.91
C GLU A 2 6.01 18.70 20.74
N VAL A 3 5.02 19.49 21.15
CA VAL A 3 3.62 19.12 20.99
C VAL A 3 3.32 19.02 19.49
N ALA A 4 2.85 17.87 19.03
CA ALA A 4 2.49 17.69 17.62
C ALA A 4 1.53 18.80 17.18
N ALA A 5 1.89 19.50 16.08
CA ALA A 5 1.11 20.63 15.57
C ALA A 5 -0.30 20.22 15.12
N LEU A 6 -0.48 18.94 14.80
CA LEU A 6 -1.74 18.33 14.40
C LEU A 6 -2.20 17.32 15.46
N GLU A 7 -3.51 17.27 15.66
CA GLU A 7 -4.16 16.23 16.44
C GLU A 7 -5.39 15.69 15.72
N ARG A 8 -5.71 14.44 16.05
CA ARG A 8 -6.90 13.75 15.59
C ARG A 8 -8.12 14.26 16.35
N PHE A 9 -9.24 14.43 15.67
CA PHE A 9 -10.51 14.80 16.31
C PHE A 9 -11.70 14.18 15.57
N LEU A 10 -12.84 14.09 16.25
CA LEU A 10 -14.11 13.72 15.63
C LEU A 10 -14.73 14.96 14.98
N SER A 11 -14.94 14.91 13.68
CA SER A 11 -15.62 15.96 12.90
C SER A 11 -17.11 15.65 12.82
N PRO A 12 -17.99 16.52 13.35
CA PRO A 12 -19.43 16.31 13.28
C PRO A 12 -19.91 16.01 11.85
N GLY A 13 -20.64 14.90 11.69
CA GLY A 13 -21.20 14.45 10.40
C GLY A 13 -20.20 13.95 9.35
N LYS A 14 -18.90 13.88 9.66
CA LYS A 14 -17.84 13.51 8.68
C LYS A 14 -16.87 12.44 9.19
N GLY A 15 -17.18 11.79 10.30
CA GLY A 15 -16.29 10.85 10.95
C GLY A 15 -15.13 11.57 11.64
N SER A 16 -13.90 11.20 11.32
CA SER A 16 -12.72 11.76 11.99
C SER A 16 -11.92 12.67 11.07
N GLY A 17 -11.14 13.57 11.64
CA GLY A 17 -10.28 14.49 10.91
C GLY A 17 -9.01 14.86 11.67
N LEU A 18 -8.25 15.78 11.07
CA LEU A 18 -7.08 16.40 11.67
C LEU A 18 -7.34 17.89 11.87
N ARG A 19 -6.98 18.41 13.05
CA ARG A 19 -7.00 19.85 13.36
C ARG A 19 -5.66 20.28 13.91
N SER A 20 -5.32 21.56 13.74
CA SER A 20 -4.12 22.10 14.38
C SER A 20 -4.39 22.50 15.83
N ARG A 21 -3.39 22.28 16.70
CA ARG A 21 -3.41 22.73 18.10
C ARG A 21 -2.92 24.17 18.28
N ARG A 22 -2.48 24.81 17.21
CA ARG A 22 -1.92 26.17 17.23
C ARG A 22 -2.21 26.91 15.93
N LYS A 23 -1.88 28.20 15.90
CA LYS A 23 -1.85 28.97 14.66
C LYS A 23 -0.76 28.40 13.74
N VAL A 24 -1.10 28.29 12.46
CA VAL A 24 -0.21 27.82 11.38
C VAL A 24 -0.03 28.96 10.38
N ARG A 25 1.16 29.09 9.80
CA ARG A 25 1.45 30.12 8.79
C ARG A 25 1.35 29.55 7.36
N PRO A 26 1.02 30.37 6.35
CA PRO A 26 1.12 29.95 4.96
C PRO A 26 2.53 29.42 4.64
N GLY A 27 2.60 28.26 3.97
CA GLY A 27 3.85 27.59 3.61
C GLY A 27 4.49 26.74 4.72
N GLU A 28 3.89 26.68 5.91
CA GLU A 28 4.43 25.91 7.02
C GLU A 28 4.26 24.39 6.82
N LEU A 29 5.34 23.62 6.98
CA LEU A 29 5.30 22.16 6.91
C LEU A 29 4.63 21.58 8.16
N LEU A 30 3.41 21.05 8.00
CA LEU A 30 2.65 20.44 9.11
C LEU A 30 2.97 18.95 9.31
N TYR A 31 3.22 18.23 8.22
CA TYR A 31 3.45 16.79 8.24
C TYR A 31 4.20 16.32 7.00
N ARG A 32 5.06 15.32 7.17
CA ARG A 32 5.67 14.56 6.08
C ARG A 32 5.81 13.11 6.52
N ALA A 33 5.45 12.18 5.63
CA ALA A 33 5.69 10.76 5.82
C ALA A 33 5.94 10.09 4.46
N GLU A 34 6.76 9.04 4.49
CA GLU A 34 6.83 8.09 3.39
C GLU A 34 5.52 7.28 3.33
N PRO A 35 5.06 6.82 2.15
CA PRO A 35 3.84 6.03 2.04
C PRO A 35 3.90 4.75 2.90
N PHE A 36 2.73 4.33 3.42
CA PHE A 36 2.62 3.02 4.05
C PHE A 36 3.00 1.93 3.04
N ALA A 37 2.36 1.94 1.88
CA ALA A 37 2.72 1.14 0.73
C ALA A 37 2.44 1.94 -0.56
N TYR A 38 3.15 1.61 -1.64
CA TYR A 38 2.89 2.14 -2.97
C TYR A 38 3.36 1.15 -4.03
N VAL A 39 2.86 1.32 -5.25
CA VAL A 39 3.26 0.57 -6.45
C VAL A 39 3.38 1.54 -7.63
N VAL A 40 4.21 1.20 -8.62
CA VAL A 40 4.16 1.84 -9.93
C VAL A 40 2.96 1.27 -10.70
N THR A 41 2.16 2.15 -11.32
CA THR A 41 0.99 1.72 -12.10
C THR A 41 1.42 0.94 -13.34
N LYS A 42 0.52 0.11 -13.86
CA LYS A 42 0.77 -0.70 -15.06
C LYS A 42 1.27 0.15 -16.25
N GLU A 43 0.71 1.34 -16.42
CA GLU A 43 1.02 2.26 -17.53
C GLU A 43 2.43 2.84 -17.42
N GLN A 44 2.97 2.96 -16.21
CA GLN A 44 4.30 3.53 -15.95
C GLN A 44 5.38 2.45 -15.79
N LEU A 45 5.03 1.17 -15.92
CA LEU A 45 5.99 0.07 -15.79
C LEU A 45 7.14 0.21 -16.77
N GLY A 46 8.34 0.33 -16.21
CA GLY A 46 9.56 0.47 -16.99
C GLY A 46 9.77 1.83 -17.64
N GLY A 47 8.94 2.83 -17.35
CA GLY A 47 9.24 4.24 -17.59
C GLY A 47 9.78 4.96 -16.34
N VAL A 48 9.51 4.43 -15.14
CA VAL A 48 9.99 4.95 -13.86
C VAL A 48 10.64 3.89 -12.98
N CYS A 49 11.48 4.33 -12.04
CA CYS A 49 12.05 3.45 -11.02
C CYS A 49 10.99 3.03 -9.98
N GLU A 50 10.92 1.73 -9.68
CA GLU A 50 10.02 1.13 -8.66
C GLU A 50 10.33 1.51 -7.20
N HIS A 51 11.35 2.36 -6.96
CA HIS A 51 11.71 2.83 -5.62
C HIS A 51 11.56 4.35 -5.47
N CYS A 52 12.22 5.13 -6.33
CA CYS A 52 12.22 6.59 -6.22
C CYS A 52 11.17 7.27 -7.10
N LEU A 53 10.45 6.49 -7.93
CA LEU A 53 9.41 6.96 -8.86
C LEU A 53 9.90 7.95 -9.93
N GLN A 54 11.21 8.20 -10.02
CA GLN A 54 11.79 9.06 -11.03
C GLN A 54 11.83 8.36 -12.38
N ARG A 55 11.55 9.11 -13.45
CA ARG A 55 11.76 8.68 -14.83
C ARG A 55 13.23 8.42 -15.08
N ASN A 56 13.52 7.37 -15.85
CA ASN A 56 14.89 7.04 -16.23
C ASN A 56 14.88 6.19 -17.50
N GLU A 57 15.72 6.53 -18.48
CA GLU A 57 15.82 5.82 -19.76
C GLU A 57 16.54 4.46 -19.63
N HIS A 58 17.33 4.27 -18.56
CA HIS A 58 18.18 3.11 -18.33
C HIS A 58 17.82 2.40 -17.03
N LEU A 59 16.62 1.81 -17.00
CA LEU A 59 16.17 1.03 -15.86
C LEU A 59 16.65 -0.43 -15.91
N HIS A 60 17.20 -0.90 -14.80
CA HIS A 60 17.61 -2.28 -14.61
C HIS A 60 16.45 -3.12 -14.04
N ARG A 61 16.05 -4.16 -14.76
CA ARG A 61 15.02 -5.10 -14.30
C ARG A 61 15.50 -5.99 -13.15
N CYS A 62 14.62 -6.29 -12.21
CA CYS A 62 14.82 -7.33 -11.23
C CYS A 62 15.08 -8.67 -11.94
N SER A 63 16.15 -9.37 -11.58
CA SER A 63 16.55 -10.61 -12.25
C SER A 63 15.61 -11.78 -11.97
N GLN A 64 14.85 -11.75 -10.89
CA GLN A 64 13.92 -12.82 -10.50
C GLN A 64 12.55 -12.64 -11.19
N CYS A 65 11.78 -11.61 -10.79
CA CYS A 65 10.45 -11.40 -11.35
C CYS A 65 10.45 -10.84 -12.79
N LYS A 66 11.52 -10.17 -13.24
CA LYS A 66 11.58 -9.44 -14.52
C LYS A 66 10.55 -8.31 -14.72
N VAL A 67 9.75 -8.00 -13.69
CA VAL A 67 8.71 -6.97 -13.70
C VAL A 67 9.27 -5.64 -13.19
N ALA A 68 9.65 -5.60 -11.90
CA ALA A 68 10.13 -4.39 -11.25
C ALA A 68 11.43 -3.91 -11.90
N LYS A 69 11.56 -2.60 -12.19
CA LYS A 69 12.78 -2.00 -12.70
C LYS A 69 13.26 -0.83 -11.84
N TYR A 70 14.58 -0.63 -11.78
CA TYR A 70 15.23 0.34 -10.90
C TYR A 70 16.26 1.17 -11.64
N CYS A 71 16.42 2.44 -11.29
CA CYS A 71 17.44 3.33 -11.88
C CYS A 71 18.88 2.98 -11.44
N GLY A 72 19.06 2.03 -10.53
CA GLY A 72 20.38 1.56 -10.11
C GLY A 72 20.33 0.63 -8.91
N LYS A 73 21.51 0.08 -8.57
CA LYS A 73 21.70 -0.88 -7.46
C LYS A 73 21.23 -0.34 -6.11
N SER A 74 21.41 0.96 -5.86
CA SER A 74 20.98 1.62 -4.62
C SER A 74 19.46 1.53 -4.43
N CYS A 75 18.68 1.93 -5.44
CA CYS A 75 17.23 1.86 -5.43
C CYS A 75 16.71 0.42 -5.34
N GLN A 76 17.33 -0.51 -6.06
CA GLN A 76 17.00 -1.93 -5.96
C GLN A 76 17.21 -2.48 -4.54
N LYS A 77 18.35 -2.15 -3.90
CA LYS A 77 18.65 -2.60 -2.53
C LYS A 77 17.66 -2.02 -1.52
N LYS A 78 17.33 -0.74 -1.61
CA LYS A 78 16.37 -0.07 -0.71
C LYS A 78 14.95 -0.62 -0.86
N ALA A 79 14.51 -0.89 -2.09
CA ALA A 79 13.18 -1.48 -2.35
C ALA A 79 13.08 -2.96 -1.97
N TRP A 80 14.21 -3.67 -1.81
CA TRP A 80 14.20 -5.13 -1.64
C TRP A 80 13.36 -5.60 -0.46
N LEU A 81 13.37 -4.87 0.65
CA LEU A 81 12.60 -5.23 1.84
C LEU A 81 11.10 -5.32 1.55
N ASP A 82 10.55 -4.39 0.76
CA ASP A 82 9.12 -4.36 0.40
C ASP A 82 8.84 -5.19 -0.87
N HIS A 83 9.82 -5.36 -1.75
CA HIS A 83 9.66 -6.11 -3.00
C HIS A 83 9.87 -7.63 -2.84
N LYS A 84 10.67 -8.11 -1.88
CA LYS A 84 11.12 -9.53 -1.83
C LYS A 84 9.98 -10.54 -1.91
N ARG A 85 8.90 -10.33 -1.15
CA ARG A 85 7.73 -11.22 -1.15
C ARG A 85 6.90 -11.04 -2.42
N GLU A 86 6.62 -9.79 -2.79
CA GLU A 86 5.95 -9.42 -4.05
C GLU A 86 6.65 -10.02 -5.28
N CYS A 87 7.98 -10.09 -5.27
CA CYS A 87 8.81 -10.61 -6.35
C CYS A 87 8.46 -12.07 -6.69
N ARG A 88 8.22 -12.89 -5.67
CA ARG A 88 7.83 -14.30 -5.84
C ARG A 88 6.40 -14.42 -6.34
N CYS A 89 5.48 -13.61 -5.81
CA CYS A 89 4.11 -13.51 -6.32
C CYS A 89 4.08 -13.14 -7.82
N LEU A 90 4.81 -12.07 -8.20
CA LEU A 90 4.91 -11.62 -9.60
C LEU A 90 5.56 -12.66 -10.52
N GLN A 91 6.49 -13.47 -10.01
CA GLN A 91 7.07 -14.57 -10.77
C GLN A 91 6.04 -15.69 -11.01
N ASN A 92 5.23 -16.01 -10.00
CA ASN A 92 4.29 -17.11 -10.02
C ASN A 92 3.05 -16.86 -10.91
N VAL A 93 2.65 -15.61 -11.10
CA VAL A 93 1.45 -15.27 -11.89
C VAL A 93 1.73 -15.06 -13.38
N LYS A 94 2.97 -15.20 -13.84
CA LYS A 94 3.30 -15.07 -15.28
C LYS A 94 2.52 -16.07 -16.14
N PRO A 95 2.10 -15.69 -17.37
CA PRO A 95 2.32 -14.39 -18.03
C PRO A 95 1.35 -13.28 -17.60
N ASN A 96 0.42 -13.56 -16.68
CA ASN A 96 -0.55 -12.58 -16.21
C ASN A 96 0.12 -11.49 -15.35
N PHE A 97 -0.56 -10.35 -15.23
CA PHE A 97 -0.15 -9.25 -14.40
C PHE A 97 -1.35 -8.77 -13.56
N PRO A 98 -1.23 -8.69 -12.23
CA PRO A 98 -2.34 -8.31 -11.36
C PRO A 98 -2.74 -6.84 -11.55
N PRO A 99 -4.00 -6.46 -11.26
CA PRO A 99 -4.40 -5.07 -11.16
C PRO A 99 -3.54 -4.29 -10.15
N ASP A 100 -3.37 -2.99 -10.36
CA ASP A 100 -2.54 -2.14 -9.47
C ASP A 100 -3.07 -2.12 -8.03
N SER A 101 -4.39 -2.12 -7.85
CA SER A 101 -5.03 -2.25 -6.54
C SER A 101 -4.67 -3.56 -5.84
N VAL A 102 -4.59 -4.67 -6.58
CA VAL A 102 -4.18 -5.98 -6.04
C VAL A 102 -2.70 -5.98 -5.64
N ARG A 103 -1.81 -5.36 -6.42
CA ARG A 103 -0.40 -5.20 -6.04
C ARG A 103 -0.24 -4.35 -4.78
N LEU A 104 -0.97 -3.23 -4.71
CA LEU A 104 -0.94 -2.34 -3.57
C LEU A 104 -1.45 -3.05 -2.30
N ALA A 105 -2.59 -3.75 -2.40
CA ALA A 105 -3.14 -4.56 -1.32
C ALA A 105 -2.15 -5.64 -0.86
N GLY A 106 -1.45 -6.30 -1.79
CA GLY A 106 -0.40 -7.26 -1.45
C GLY A 106 0.75 -6.65 -0.64
N ARG A 107 1.22 -5.46 -1.02
CA ARG A 107 2.23 -4.72 -0.24
C ARG A 107 1.73 -4.29 1.13
N ILE A 108 0.45 -3.90 1.24
CA ILE A 108 -0.21 -3.61 2.52
C ILE A 108 -0.19 -4.85 3.41
N VAL A 109 -0.65 -6.00 2.92
CA VAL A 109 -0.65 -7.28 3.65
C VAL A 109 0.76 -7.63 4.14
N PHE A 110 1.77 -7.57 3.27
CA PHE A 110 3.14 -7.89 3.66
C PHE A 110 3.71 -6.93 4.71
N LYS A 111 3.31 -5.65 4.68
CA LYS A 111 3.76 -4.67 5.66
C LYS A 111 3.06 -4.83 7.00
N LEU A 112 1.76 -5.13 7.01
CA LEU A 112 0.99 -5.47 8.21
C LEU A 112 1.57 -6.72 8.89
N LEU A 113 1.88 -7.77 8.12
CA LEU A 113 2.51 -8.99 8.65
C LEU A 113 3.89 -8.74 9.27
N ARG A 114 4.63 -7.74 8.77
CA ARG A 114 5.94 -7.36 9.33
C ARG A 114 5.81 -6.55 10.62
N GLN A 115 4.63 -6.01 10.92
CA GLN A 115 4.38 -5.13 12.08
C GLN A 115 5.40 -3.97 12.18
N SER A 116 5.83 -3.41 11.04
CA SER A 116 6.82 -2.33 11.04
C SER A 116 6.15 -1.00 11.38
N SER A 117 6.57 -0.36 12.47
CA SER A 117 6.18 1.02 12.76
C SER A 117 6.62 1.95 11.64
N CYS A 118 5.73 2.81 11.15
CA CYS A 118 6.05 3.80 10.14
C CYS A 118 5.43 5.15 10.45
N LEU A 119 6.10 6.22 10.03
CA LEU A 119 5.59 7.58 10.26
C LEU A 119 4.25 7.79 9.55
N SER A 120 3.94 7.11 8.45
CA SER A 120 2.62 7.23 7.81
C SER A 120 1.47 6.86 8.75
N GLU A 121 1.71 6.03 9.76
CA GLU A 121 0.67 5.58 10.68
C GLU A 121 0.61 6.34 12.02
N ARG A 122 1.47 7.35 12.22
CA ARG A 122 1.57 8.05 13.51
C ARG A 122 0.27 8.76 13.95
N LEU A 123 -0.50 9.29 12.99
CA LEU A 123 -1.78 9.95 13.27
C LEU A 123 -2.98 9.02 13.05
N TYR A 124 -2.83 8.06 12.14
CA TYR A 124 -3.89 7.19 11.63
C TYR A 124 -3.26 5.88 11.14
N SER A 125 -3.59 4.74 11.75
CA SER A 125 -3.13 3.46 11.23
C SER A 125 -3.97 3.02 10.03
N PHE A 126 -3.52 1.97 9.33
CA PHE A 126 -4.34 1.31 8.31
C PHE A 126 -5.65 0.73 8.90
N SER A 127 -5.63 0.27 10.16
CA SER A 127 -6.84 -0.24 10.82
C SER A 127 -7.90 0.84 11.01
N ASP A 128 -7.48 2.09 11.14
CA ASP A 128 -8.32 3.25 11.41
C ASP A 128 -8.96 3.86 10.16
N LEU A 129 -8.54 3.46 8.96
CA LEU A 129 -9.07 4.00 7.71
C LEU A 129 -10.56 3.69 7.56
N GLN A 130 -11.29 4.66 7.04
CA GLN A 130 -12.72 4.54 6.82
C GLN A 130 -13.01 3.59 5.64
N SER A 131 -13.84 2.57 5.87
CA SER A 131 -14.19 1.59 4.85
C SER A 131 -15.44 1.94 4.06
N ASN A 132 -16.32 2.79 4.61
CA ASN A 132 -17.66 3.07 4.06
C ASN A 132 -18.45 1.82 3.64
N ALA A 133 -18.15 0.64 4.21
CA ALA A 133 -18.63 -0.65 3.71
C ALA A 133 -20.17 -0.75 3.72
N GLU A 134 -20.83 -0.06 4.66
CA GLU A 134 -22.28 0.02 4.79
C GLU A 134 -22.95 0.83 3.65
N GLN A 135 -22.22 1.73 3.01
CA GLN A 135 -22.72 2.59 1.93
C GLN A 135 -22.51 1.96 0.54
N LEU A 136 -21.81 0.83 0.45
CA LEU A 136 -21.54 0.14 -0.80
C LEU A 136 -22.79 -0.58 -1.31
N SER A 137 -23.07 -0.46 -2.61
CA SER A 137 -24.07 -1.31 -3.27
C SER A 137 -23.60 -2.77 -3.33
N GLU A 138 -24.53 -3.71 -3.52
CA GLU A 138 -24.16 -5.13 -3.64
C GLU A 138 -23.28 -5.42 -4.86
N GLU A 139 -23.49 -4.70 -5.97
CA GLU A 139 -22.63 -4.80 -7.16
C GLU A 139 -21.20 -4.35 -6.85
N MET A 140 -21.03 -3.24 -6.13
CA MET A 140 -19.71 -2.77 -5.70
C MET A 140 -19.05 -3.77 -4.76
N LYS A 141 -19.80 -4.30 -3.77
CA LYS A 141 -19.27 -5.33 -2.87
C LYS A 141 -18.83 -6.57 -3.64
N GLU A 142 -19.58 -6.99 -4.66
CA GLU A 142 -19.20 -8.13 -5.50
C GLU A 142 -17.91 -7.85 -6.28
N GLY A 143 -17.75 -6.65 -6.83
CA GLY A 143 -16.47 -6.22 -7.44
C GLY A 143 -15.30 -6.30 -6.45
N LEU A 144 -15.49 -5.85 -5.21
CA LEU A 144 -14.45 -5.94 -4.16
C LEU A 144 -14.17 -7.38 -3.72
N ARG A 145 -15.18 -8.27 -3.68
CA ARG A 145 -14.98 -9.71 -3.42
C ARG A 145 -14.14 -10.36 -4.52
N HIS A 146 -14.37 -10.01 -5.79
CA HIS A 146 -13.52 -10.47 -6.90
C HIS A 146 -12.07 -9.98 -6.76
N LEU A 147 -11.85 -8.73 -6.36
CA LEU A 147 -10.50 -8.22 -6.08
C LEU A 147 -9.85 -8.95 -4.89
N ALA A 148 -10.60 -9.22 -3.81
CA ALA A 148 -10.13 -9.98 -2.66
C ALA A 148 -9.72 -11.41 -3.04
N HIS A 149 -10.51 -12.07 -3.87
CA HIS A 149 -10.16 -13.40 -4.39
C HIS A 149 -8.93 -13.35 -5.31
N THR A 150 -8.84 -12.34 -6.17
CA THR A 150 -7.66 -12.12 -7.03
C THR A 150 -6.41 -11.89 -6.19
N LEU A 151 -6.52 -11.14 -5.08
CA LEU A 151 -5.44 -10.95 -4.12
C LEU A 151 -5.00 -12.27 -3.48
N GLN A 152 -5.94 -13.12 -3.06
CA GLN A 152 -5.63 -14.44 -2.51
C GLN A 152 -4.83 -15.29 -3.51
N LEU A 153 -5.27 -15.33 -4.77
CA LEU A 153 -4.56 -16.05 -5.84
C LEU A 153 -3.16 -15.47 -6.09
N TYR A 154 -3.04 -14.14 -6.10
CA TYR A 154 -1.77 -13.44 -6.28
C TYR A 154 -0.78 -13.73 -5.14
N LEU A 155 -1.26 -13.75 -3.90
CA LEU A 155 -0.44 -13.96 -2.70
C LEU A 155 -0.13 -15.44 -2.42
N LYS A 156 -0.74 -16.39 -3.13
CA LYS A 156 -0.61 -17.84 -2.89
C LYS A 156 0.83 -18.35 -2.82
N ALA A 157 1.75 -17.74 -3.56
CA ALA A 157 3.18 -18.09 -3.53
C ALA A 157 3.87 -17.78 -2.18
N GLU A 158 3.31 -16.88 -1.39
CA GLU A 158 3.86 -16.37 -0.12
C GLU A 158 2.94 -16.60 1.08
N ILE A 159 1.65 -16.86 0.85
CA ILE A 159 0.61 -17.11 1.85
C ILE A 159 -0.27 -18.23 1.30
N GLN A 160 0.03 -19.47 1.70
CA GLN A 160 -0.69 -20.66 1.23
C GLN A 160 -2.04 -20.82 1.91
N ASP A 161 -2.09 -20.50 3.21
CA ASP A 161 -3.30 -20.55 4.02
C ASP A 161 -3.57 -19.18 4.63
N ALA A 162 -4.63 -18.54 4.13
CA ALA A 162 -5.07 -17.24 4.60
C ALA A 162 -5.83 -17.33 5.94
N SER A 163 -6.27 -18.52 6.37
CA SER A 163 -6.99 -18.70 7.64
C SER A 163 -6.11 -18.45 8.87
N HIS A 164 -4.80 -18.56 8.71
CA HIS A 164 -3.80 -18.27 9.74
C HIS A 164 -3.36 -16.81 9.78
N LEU A 165 -3.92 -15.94 8.92
CA LEU A 165 -3.60 -14.52 8.97
C LEU A 165 -4.19 -13.88 10.24
N PRO A 166 -3.50 -12.90 10.85
CA PRO A 166 -4.07 -12.15 11.96
C PRO A 166 -5.43 -11.56 11.58
N PRO A 167 -6.40 -11.48 12.51
CA PRO A 167 -7.75 -10.92 12.23
C PRO A 167 -7.72 -9.49 11.66
N ALA A 168 -6.66 -8.73 11.91
CA ALA A 168 -6.44 -7.41 11.33
C ALA A 168 -6.21 -7.43 9.80
N ILE A 169 -5.99 -8.60 9.20
CA ILE A 169 -5.73 -8.79 7.78
C ILE A 169 -6.91 -9.55 7.16
N ASP A 170 -7.94 -8.79 6.82
CA ASP A 170 -9.06 -9.26 6.01
C ASP A 170 -8.95 -8.64 4.60
N PHE A 171 -8.88 -9.48 3.57
CA PHE A 171 -8.65 -9.03 2.21
C PHE A 171 -9.79 -8.17 1.66
N PHE A 172 -11.04 -8.49 2.00
CA PHE A 172 -12.18 -7.68 1.59
C PHE A 172 -12.15 -6.31 2.27
N GLN A 173 -11.89 -6.27 3.59
CA GLN A 173 -11.78 -5.03 4.36
C GLN A 173 -10.58 -4.17 3.93
N ILE A 174 -9.50 -4.77 3.43
CA ILE A 174 -8.41 -4.00 2.82
C ILE A 174 -8.94 -3.25 1.59
N PHE A 175 -9.69 -3.91 0.72
CA PHE A 175 -10.24 -3.27 -0.48
C PHE A 175 -11.34 -2.25 -0.20
N THR A 176 -12.11 -2.40 0.88
CA THR A 176 -13.09 -1.35 1.26
C THR A 176 -12.41 -0.07 1.77
N LYS A 177 -11.14 -0.14 2.21
CA LYS A 177 -10.35 1.00 2.69
C LYS A 177 -9.48 1.65 1.62
N MET A 178 -9.42 1.05 0.42
CA MET A 178 -8.54 1.45 -0.68
C MET A 178 -9.28 2.21 -1.78
#